data_AF-A0A8T4Q650-F1
#
_entry.id   AF-A0A8T4Q650-F1
#
_cell.length_a   1.000
_cell.length_b   1.000
_cell.length_c   1.000
_cell.angle_alpha   90.00
_cell.angle_beta   90.00
_cell.angle_gamma   90.00
#
_symmetry.space_group_name_H-M   'P 1'
#
loop_
_entity.id
_entity.type
_entity.pdbx_description
1 polymer ?
#
loop_
_entity_poly.entity_id
_entity_poly.type
_entity_poly.pdbx_seq_one_letter_code
_entity_poly.pdbx_strand_id
1 'polypeptide(L)' 'MELNFFGAPEYLEPHCPGCKAKIDYGVTTIYDDTVKGHKCLACGILL' A
#
# COMPACT_ATOMS: atom_id res chain seq x y z
N MET A 1 -19.16 22.38 -11.93
CA MET A 1 -17.73 22.24 -12.28
C MET A 1 -17.19 21.14 -11.40
N GLU A 2 -17.27 19.89 -11.89
CA GLU A 2 -16.78 18.73 -11.16
C GLU A 2 -15.26 18.77 -11.20
N LEU A 3 -14.66 19.12 -10.05
CA LEU A 3 -13.22 19.05 -9.86
C LEU A 3 -12.86 17.57 -9.82
N ASN A 4 -12.32 17.07 -10.93
CA ASN A 4 -11.67 15.77 -11.02
C ASN A 4 -10.47 15.76 -10.05
N PHE A 5 -10.71 15.41 -8.79
CA PHE A 5 -9.69 15.28 -7.74
C PHE A 5 -8.79 14.03 -7.89
N PHE A 6 -8.92 13.30 -9.00
CA PHE A 6 -8.18 12.05 -9.29
C PHE A 6 -6.93 12.25 -10.15
N GLY A 7 -6.32 13.43 -10.09
CA GLY A 7 -5.22 13.82 -10.97
C GLY A 7 -3.86 14.05 -10.30
N ALA A 8 -3.72 13.83 -8.99
CA ALA A 8 -2.44 14.02 -8.33
C ALA A 8 -1.68 12.68 -8.22
N PRO A 9 -0.45 12.57 -8.77
CA PRO A 9 0.38 11.36 -8.67
C PRO A 9 0.67 10.95 -7.22
N GLU A 10 0.64 11.91 -6.31
CA GLU A 10 0.74 11.75 -4.87
C GLU A 10 -0.43 10.98 -4.22
N TYR A 11 -1.59 10.84 -4.90
CA TYR A 11 -2.68 9.94 -4.49
C TYR A 11 -2.67 8.58 -5.19
N LEU A 12 -1.78 8.37 -6.15
CA LEU A 12 -1.70 7.13 -6.93
C LEU A 12 -0.80 6.06 -6.30
N GLU A 13 0.06 6.45 -5.36
CA GLU A 13 1.02 5.54 -4.73
C GLU A 13 0.56 5.17 -3.31
N PRO A 14 0.01 3.95 -3.10
CA PRO A 14 -0.36 3.51 -1.76
C PRO A 14 0.90 3.38 -0.89
N HIS A 15 0.79 3.75 0.39
CA HIS A 15 1.87 3.66 1.37
C HIS A 15 1.42 2.87 2.59
N CYS A 16 2.36 2.13 3.20
CA CYS A 16 2.09 1.32 4.38
C CYS A 16 1.64 2.23 5.54
N PRO A 17 0.50 1.95 6.21
CA PRO A 17 -0.01 2.79 7.28
C PRO A 17 0.94 2.83 8.49
N GLY A 18 1.66 1.73 8.75
CA GLY A 18 2.61 1.61 9.86
C GLY A 18 3.94 2.35 9.65
N CYS A 19 4.70 2.00 8.61
CA CYS A 19 6.05 2.53 8.39
C CYS A 19 6.18 3.57 7.28
N LYS A 20 5.07 3.93 6.61
CA LYS A 20 5.03 4.84 5.46
C LYS A 20 5.89 4.40 4.27
N ALA A 21 6.40 3.17 4.24
CA ALA A 21 7.05 2.61 3.05
C ALA A 21 6.05 2.54 1.89
N LYS A 22 6.51 2.84 0.67
CA LYS A 22 5.71 2.69 -0.55
C LYS A 22 5.23 1.23 -0.68
N ILE A 23 3.94 1.04 -0.93
CA ILE A 23 3.33 -0.27 -1.19
C ILE A 23 3.54 -0.59 -2.67
N ASP A 24 4.27 -1.65 -2.91
CA ASP A 24 4.51 -2.24 -4.22
C ASP A 24 4.28 -3.75 -4.07
N TYR A 25 3.17 -4.24 -4.62
CA TYR A 25 2.70 -5.59 -4.38
C TYR A 25 3.64 -6.60 -5.04
N GLY A 26 4.24 -7.48 -4.22
CA GLY A 26 5.27 -8.42 -4.68
C GLY A 26 6.70 -7.89 -4.59
N VAL A 27 6.91 -6.62 -4.23
CA VAL A 27 8.24 -6.03 -3.97
C VAL A 27 8.40 -5.65 -2.50
N THR A 28 7.51 -4.79 -1.98
CA THR A 28 7.52 -4.34 -0.58
C THR A 28 6.42 -5.00 0.25
N THR A 29 5.64 -5.88 -0.35
CA THR A 29 4.61 -6.68 0.34
C THR A 29 4.73 -8.15 -0.01
N ILE A 30 4.31 -9.01 0.92
CA ILE A 30 4.24 -10.45 0.75
C ILE A 30 2.84 -10.94 1.10
N TYR A 31 2.29 -11.86 0.30
CA TYR A 31 1.03 -12.49 0.63
C TYR A 31 1.23 -13.50 1.76
N ASP A 32 0.41 -13.41 2.81
CA ASP A 32 0.38 -14.35 3.92
C ASP A 32 -0.93 -15.15 3.89
N ASP A 33 -0.80 -16.45 3.64
CA ASP A 33 -1.91 -17.39 3.47
C ASP A 33 -2.70 -17.63 4.77
N THR A 34 -2.06 -17.40 5.92
CA THR A 34 -2.67 -17.58 7.26
C THR A 34 -3.75 -16.56 7.53
N VAL A 35 -3.50 -15.31 7.12
CA VAL A 35 -4.39 -14.16 7.33
C VAL A 35 -5.14 -13.77 6.05
N LYS A 36 -4.89 -14.50 4.95
CA LYS A 36 -5.47 -14.26 3.62
C LYS A 36 -5.30 -12.80 3.16
N GLY A 37 -4.12 -12.21 3.37
CA GLY A 37 -3.85 -10.81 3.07
C GLY A 37 -2.36 -10.50 2.86
N HIS A 38 -2.07 -9.28 2.42
CA HIS A 38 -0.68 -8.85 2.18
C HIS A 38 -0.09 -8.21 3.44
N LYS A 39 1.13 -8.59 3.78
CA LYS A 39 1.92 -7.93 4.82
C LYS A 39 2.95 -7.02 4.20
N CYS A 40 3.15 -5.85 4.81
CA CYS A 40 4.29 -5.01 4.48
C CYS A 40 5.59 -5.70 4.90
N LEU A 41 6.54 -5.86 4.00
CA LEU A 41 7.85 -6.46 4.29
C LEU A 41 8.72 -5.57 5.18
N ALA A 42 8.51 -4.25 5.15
CA ALA A 42 9.30 -3.30 5.93
C ALA A 42 8.96 -3.31 7.43
N CYS A 43 7.67 -3.50 7.80
CA CYS A 43 7.25 -3.45 9.21
C CYS A 43 6.34 -4.60 9.66
N GLY A 44 6.02 -5.54 8.78
CA GLY A 44 5.23 -6.75 9.10
C GLY A 44 3.73 -6.52 9.30
N ILE A 45 3.23 -5.29 9.20
CA ILE A 45 1.80 -4.99 9.39
C ILE A 45 0.99 -5.56 8.22
N LEU A 46 -0.23 -6.01 8.52
CA LEU A 46 -1.21 -6.36 7.50
C LEU A 46 -1.70 -5.09 6.78
N LEU A 47 -1.71 -5.14 5.45
CA LEU A 47 -2.19 -4.09 4.55
C LEU A 47 -3.61 -4.37 4.08
#